data_AF-A0A6H9SAQ7-F1
#
_entry.id   AF-A0A6H9SAQ7-F1
#
_cell.length_a   1.000
_cell.length_b   1.000
_cell.length_c   1.000
_cell.angle_alpha   90.00
_cell.angle_beta   90.00
_cell.angle_gamma   90.00
#
_symmetry.space_group_name_H-M   'P 1'
#
loop_
_entity.id
_entity.type
_entity.pdbx_description
1 polymer ?
#
loop_
_entity_poly.entity_id
_entity_poly.type
_entity_poly.pdbx_seq_one_letter_code
_entity_poly.pdbx_strand_id
1 'polypeptide(L)'
;MMDINEIREYLPHRYPFLLVDRVVDLDVEGKRIRAYKNVSINEPFFNGHFPAHPIMPGVLIIEAMAQAAGILGFKMLDVKPADGTLYYFVG
;
A
#
# COMPACT_ATOMS: atom_id res chain seq x y z
N MET A 1 11.79 -9.08 2.48
CA MET A 1 11.54 -7.77 3.08
C MET A 1 11.65 -6.75 1.95
N MET A 2 10.70 -5.84 1.78
CA MET A 2 10.72 -4.85 0.69
C MET A 2 10.73 -3.43 1.26
N ASP A 3 11.67 -2.61 0.79
CA ASP A 3 11.71 -1.18 1.09
C ASP A 3 10.80 -0.35 0.17
N ILE A 4 10.79 0.98 0.37
CA ILE A 4 9.91 1.88 -0.37
C ILE A 4 10.24 1.95 -1.87
N ASN A 5 11.50 1.73 -2.27
CA ASN A 5 11.89 1.76 -3.67
C ASN A 5 11.39 0.49 -4.37
N GLU A 6 11.55 -0.67 -3.74
CA GLU A 6 11.01 -1.93 -4.24
C GLU A 6 9.47 -1.88 -4.34
N ILE A 7 8.78 -1.33 -3.33
CA ILE A 7 7.31 -1.17 -3.36
C ILE A 7 6.87 -0.35 -4.59
N ARG A 8 7.62 0.69 -4.96
CA ARG A 8 7.28 1.57 -6.10
C ARG A 8 7.47 0.91 -7.47
N GLU A 9 8.17 -0.22 -7.54
CA GLU A 9 8.22 -1.06 -8.73
C GLU A 9 6.93 -1.86 -8.94
N TYR A 10 6.25 -2.23 -7.85
CA TYR A 10 5.03 -3.05 -7.87
C TYR A 10 3.76 -2.22 -7.81
N LEU A 11 3.81 -1.03 -7.20
CA LEU A 11 2.67 -0.13 -7.10
C LEU A 11 2.88 1.12 -7.95
N PRO A 12 1.90 1.50 -8.80
CA PRO A 12 1.95 2.76 -9.52
C PRO A 12 1.68 3.97 -8.61
N HIS A 13 1.10 3.74 -7.42
CA HIS A 13 0.77 4.77 -6.43
C HIS A 13 1.97 5.64 -6.05
N ARG A 14 1.74 6.95 -5.93
CA ARG A 14 2.72 7.96 -5.50
C ARG A 14 2.07 8.87 -4.47
N TYR A 15 2.87 9.73 -3.83
CA TYR A 15 2.33 10.75 -2.92
C TYR A 15 1.19 11.56 -3.58
N PRO A 16 0.09 11.85 -2.87
CA PRO A 16 -0.18 11.54 -1.46
C PRO A 16 -0.93 10.22 -1.21
N PHE A 17 -0.92 9.28 -2.16
CA PHE A 17 -1.76 8.07 -2.15
C PHE A 17 -0.98 6.75 -2.19
N LEU A 18 0.31 6.76 -1.86
CA LEU A 18 1.07 5.54 -1.57
C LEU A 18 1.02 5.30 -0.05
N LEU A 19 0.35 4.23 0.37
CA LEU A 19 -0.02 3.99 1.77
C LEU A 19 0.57 2.70 2.34
N VAL A 20 1.68 2.22 1.77
CA VAL A 20 2.46 1.09 2.28
C VAL A 20 3.93 1.52 2.35
N ASP A 21 4.49 1.59 3.56
CA ASP A 21 5.86 2.08 3.76
C ASP A 21 6.90 0.96 3.69
N ARG A 22 6.53 -0.25 4.14
CA ARG A 22 7.42 -1.41 4.16
C ARG A 22 6.65 -2.72 4.17
N VAL A 23 7.15 -3.71 3.43
CA VAL A 23 6.72 -5.11 3.55
C VAL A 23 7.71 -5.85 4.44
N VAL A 24 7.27 -6.31 5.60
CA VAL A 24 8.12 -7.02 6.57
C VAL A 24 8.17 -8.52 6.32
N ASP A 25 7.15 -9.07 5.66
CA ASP A 25 7.03 -10.50 5.38
C ASP A 25 6.16 -10.74 4.15
N LEU A 26 6.57 -11.65 3.30
CA LEU A 26 5.86 -12.01 2.07
C LEU A 26 5.98 -13.52 1.87
N ASP A 27 4.85 -14.19 2.03
CA ASP A 27 4.71 -15.64 1.94
C ASP A 27 3.86 -15.96 0.71
N VAL A 28 4.53 -16.23 -0.41
CA VAL A 28 3.89 -16.47 -1.71
C VAL A 28 3.16 -17.81 -1.72
N GLU A 29 3.74 -18.84 -1.12
CA GLU A 29 3.14 -20.19 -1.01
C GLU A 29 1.90 -20.16 -0.10
N GLY A 30 2.00 -19.50 1.05
CA GLY A 30 0.91 -19.28 1.99
C GLY A 30 -0.07 -18.16 1.62
N LYS A 31 0.13 -17.50 0.46
CA LYS A 31 -0.71 -16.42 -0.07
C LYS A 31 -0.97 -15.30 0.95
N ARG A 32 0.08 -14.86 1.63
CA ARG A 32 -0.01 -13.93 2.76
C ARG A 32 1.07 -12.87 2.68
N ILE A 33 0.70 -11.64 3.05
CA ILE A 33 1.62 -10.51 3.16
C ILE A 33 1.46 -9.85 4.54
N ARG A 34 2.57 -9.41 5.13
CA ARG A 34 2.56 -8.46 6.25
C ARG A 34 3.34 -7.22 5.85
N ALA A 35 2.66 -6.09 5.90
CA ALA A 35 3.20 -4.78 5.63
C ALA A 35 2.71 -3.81 6.69
N TYR A 36 3.32 -2.62 6.74
CA TYR A 36 2.84 -1.56 7.60
C TYR A 36 2.92 -0.20 6.90
N LYS A 37 2.16 0.73 7.48
CA LYS A 37 2.15 2.15 7.18
C LYS A 37 2.37 2.90 8.49
N ASN A 38 3.39 3.74 8.55
CA ASN A 38 3.66 4.66 9.64
C ASN A 38 2.65 5.80 9.61
N VAL A 39 1.89 5.99 10.69
CA VAL A 39 0.92 7.09 10.79
C VAL A 39 1.59 8.27 11.49
N SER A 40 1.56 9.45 10.86
CA SER A 40 2.19 10.66 11.40
C SER A 40 1.29 11.89 11.22
N ILE A 41 1.31 12.81 12.19
CA ILE A 41 0.56 14.07 12.10
C ILE A 41 1.00 14.94 10.89
N ASN A 42 2.20 14.69 10.34
CA ASN A 42 2.74 15.37 9.16
C ASN A 42 2.20 14.80 7.83
N GLU A 43 0.99 14.23 7.82
CA GLU A 43 0.35 13.71 6.62
C GLU A 43 -0.83 14.59 6.18
N PRO A 44 -1.02 14.79 4.86
CA PRO A 44 -1.90 15.85 4.35
C PRO A 44 -3.37 15.70 4.76
N PHE A 45 -3.86 14.48 4.99
CA PHE A 45 -5.26 14.23 5.33
C PHE A 45 -5.63 14.62 6.76
N PHE A 46 -4.67 14.73 7.69
CA PHE A 46 -4.97 15.05 9.10
C PHE A 46 -5.45 16.49 9.30
N ASN A 47 -5.06 17.42 8.43
CA ASN A 47 -5.58 18.79 8.46
C ASN A 47 -7.10 18.85 8.25
N GLY A 48 -7.66 17.85 7.55
CA GLY A 48 -9.10 17.78 7.24
C GLY A 48 -9.87 16.71 8.00
N HIS A 49 -9.19 15.76 8.67
CA HIS A 49 -9.85 14.60 9.28
C HIS A 49 -9.32 14.32 10.70
N PHE A 50 -9.77 15.06 11.72
CA PHE A 50 -10.55 16.29 11.67
C PHE A 50 -9.71 17.44 12.27
N PRO A 51 -10.00 18.72 11.96
CA PRO A 51 -9.33 19.83 12.63
C PRO A 51 -9.37 19.66 14.17
N ALA A 52 -8.21 19.81 14.82
CA ALA A 52 -7.99 19.57 16.25
C ALA A 52 -8.24 18.12 16.78
N HIS A 53 -8.68 17.20 15.94
CA HIS A 53 -8.93 15.80 16.29
C HIS A 53 -8.41 14.86 15.19
N PRO A 54 -7.08 14.68 15.07
CA PRO A 54 -6.48 13.93 13.98
C PRO A 54 -6.79 12.43 14.11
N ILE A 55 -7.52 11.89 13.14
CA ILE A 55 -7.91 10.47 13.04
C ILE A 55 -7.58 10.01 11.62
N MET A 56 -6.87 8.91 11.45
CA MET A 56 -6.63 8.37 10.10
C MET A 56 -7.98 7.95 9.50
N PRO A 57 -8.36 8.43 8.30
CA PRO A 57 -9.63 8.05 7.69
C PRO A 57 -9.67 6.52 7.49
N GLY A 58 -10.77 5.89 7.91
CA GLY A 58 -10.93 4.43 7.80
C GLY A 58 -10.81 3.91 6.35
N VAL A 59 -11.24 4.71 5.37
CA VAL A 59 -11.08 4.42 3.94
C VAL A 59 -9.62 4.34 3.50
N LEU A 60 -8.71 5.09 4.12
CA LEU A 60 -7.27 5.00 3.83
C LEU A 60 -6.63 3.74 4.43
N ILE A 61 -7.23 3.16 5.48
CA ILE A 61 -6.82 1.85 6.00
C ILE A 61 -7.21 0.76 5.00
N ILE A 62 -8.43 0.83 4.45
CA ILE A 62 -8.89 -0.09 3.39
C ILE A 62 -7.99 0.01 2.16
N GLU A 63 -7.68 1.23 1.72
CA GLU A 63 -6.76 1.47 0.61
C GLU A 63 -5.37 0.89 0.88
N ALA A 64 -4.80 1.10 2.07
CA ALA A 64 -3.50 0.52 2.44
C ALA A 64 -3.51 -1.03 2.37
N MET A 65 -4.62 -1.66 2.79
CA MET A 65 -4.79 -3.11 2.65
C MET A 65 -4.90 -3.54 1.18
N ALA A 66 -5.62 -2.79 0.34
CA ALA A 66 -5.73 -3.06 -1.09
C ALA A 66 -4.37 -2.94 -1.79
N GLN A 67 -3.57 -1.93 -1.44
CA GLN A 67 -2.21 -1.78 -1.96
C GLN A 67 -1.30 -2.93 -1.55
N ALA A 68 -1.35 -3.38 -0.29
CA ALA A 68 -0.61 -4.56 0.16
C ALA A 68 -1.06 -5.83 -0.59
N ALA A 69 -2.36 -6.00 -0.82
CA ALA A 69 -2.90 -7.10 -1.62
C ALA A 69 -2.43 -7.05 -3.09
N GLY A 70 -2.33 -5.85 -3.68
CA GLY A 70 -1.76 -5.65 -5.01
C GLY A 70 -0.31 -6.12 -5.11
N ILE A 71 0.53 -5.77 -4.12
CA ILE A 71 1.92 -6.25 -4.06
C ILE A 71 1.96 -7.79 -4.01
N LEU A 72 1.14 -8.40 -3.15
CA LEU A 72 1.05 -9.86 -3.04
C LEU A 72 0.62 -10.49 -4.38
N GLY A 73 -0.40 -9.93 -5.04
CA GLY A 73 -0.90 -10.42 -6.33
C GLY A 73 0.17 -10.41 -7.41
N PHE A 74 0.90 -9.30 -7.58
CA PHE A 74 2.01 -9.22 -8.53
C PHE A 74 3.13 -10.22 -8.22
N LYS A 75 3.49 -10.37 -6.95
CA LYS A 75 4.52 -11.32 -6.51
C LYS A 75 4.12 -12.78 -6.72
N MET A 76 2.83 -13.11 -6.57
CA MET A 76 2.32 -14.45 -6.86
C MET A 76 2.29 -14.78 -8.35
N LEU A 77 2.05 -13.78 -9.20
CA LEU A 77 2.03 -13.94 -10.65
C LEU A 77 3.43 -13.84 -11.29
N ASP A 78 4.44 -13.44 -10.52
CA ASP A 78 5.79 -13.14 -10.99
C ASP A 78 5.81 -12.13 -12.17
N VAL A 79 4.96 -11.10 -12.07
CA VAL A 79 4.88 -10.01 -13.05
C VAL A 79 4.95 -8.65 -12.34
N LYS A 80 5.41 -7.63 -13.06
CA LYS A 80 5.44 -6.23 -12.61
C LYS A 80 4.47 -5.38 -13.45
N PRO A 81 4.01 -4.23 -12.93
CA PRO A 81 3.30 -3.23 -13.72
C PRO A 81 4.04 -2.80 -14.99
N ALA A 82 5.38 -2.76 -14.94
CA ALA A 82 6.23 -2.42 -16.08
C ALA A 82 6.08 -3.39 -17.26
N ASP A 83 5.61 -4.61 -17.03
CA ASP A 83 5.36 -5.61 -18.06
C ASP A 83 4.03 -5.38 -18.82
N GLY A 84 3.38 -4.23 -18.60
CA GLY A 84 2.10 -3.88 -19.22
C GLY A 84 0.88 -4.44 -18.47
N THR A 85 1.08 -5.03 -17.29
CA THR A 85 0.00 -5.61 -16.49
C THR A 85 -0.69 -4.52 -15.67
N LEU A 86 -2.00 -4.40 -15.83
CA LEU A 86 -2.82 -3.43 -15.09
C LEU A 86 -3.61 -4.12 -13.98
N TYR A 87 -3.38 -3.67 -12.75
CA TYR A 87 -4.09 -4.16 -11.58
C TYR A 87 -5.29 -3.27 -11.27
N TYR A 88 -6.46 -3.88 -11.14
CA TYR A 88 -7.66 -3.23 -10.65
C TYR A 88 -8.11 -3.92 -9.37
N PHE A 89 -8.24 -3.13 -8.31
CA PHE A 89 -9.00 -3.57 -7.15
C PHE A 89 -10.47 -3.22 -7.43
N VAL A 90 -11.28 -4.23 -7.76
CA VAL A 90 -12.72 -4.07 -7.99
C VAL A 90 -13.47 -4.60 -6.77
N GLY A 91 -14.03 -3.68 -5.98
CA GLY A 91 -14.79 -3.95 -4.75
C GLY A 91 -15.48 -2.70 -4.26
#